data_AF-A0A0D0DL98-F1
#
_entry.id   AF-A0A0D0DL98-F1
#
_cell.length_a   1.000
_cell.length_b   1.000
_cell.length_c   1.000
_cell.angle_alpha   90.00
_cell.angle_beta   90.00
_cell.angle_gamma   90.00
#
_symmetry.space_group_name_H-M   'P 1'
#
loop_
_entity.id
_entity.type
_entity.pdbx_description
1 polymer ?
#
loop_
_entity_poly.entity_id
_entity_poly.type
_entity_poly.pdbx_seq_one_letter_code
_entity_poly.pdbx_strand_id
1 'polypeptide(L)' 'MSSRDSDRITAAQQTLDTLFDISQLLNTQLDKETLATCVGMIESGVNPEALAAVIQELRREAAGLNLQNAADGR' A
#
# COMPACT_ATOMS: atom_id res chain seq x y z
N MET A 1 -3.78 19.49 -21.63
CA MET A 1 -4.14 19.40 -20.20
C MET A 1 -4.42 20.80 -19.71
N SER A 2 -5.57 21.04 -19.09
CA SER A 2 -5.89 22.35 -18.52
C SER A 2 -5.01 22.59 -17.29
N SER A 3 -4.67 23.84 -16.95
CA SER A 3 -3.91 24.16 -15.73
C SER A 3 -4.52 23.51 -14.48
N ARG A 4 -5.86 23.43 -14.43
CA ARG A 4 -6.61 22.78 -13.35
C ARG A 4 -6.35 21.28 -13.20
N ASP A 5 -6.10 20.57 -14.31
CA ASP A 5 -5.77 19.14 -14.25
C ASP A 5 -4.37 18.94 -13.66
N SER A 6 -3.43 19.82 -14.03
CA SER A 6 -2.07 19.81 -13.48
C SER A 6 -2.05 20.09 -11.97
N ASP A 7 -2.87 21.05 -11.52
CA ASP A 7 -2.99 21.38 -10.10
C ASP A 7 -3.54 20.19 -9.29
N ARG A 8 -4.55 19.49 -9.83
CA ARG A 8 -5.13 18.29 -9.20
C ARG A 8 -4.13 17.15 -9.11
N ILE A 9 -3.39 16.87 -10.17
CA ILE A 9 -2.38 15.81 -10.18
C ILE A 9 -1.31 16.11 -9.12
N THR A 10 -0.85 17.37 -9.05
CA THR A 10 0.15 17.81 -8.06
C THR A 10 -0.37 17.63 -6.63
N ALA A 11 -1.60 18.05 -6.35
CA ALA A 11 -2.21 17.92 -5.03
C ALA A 11 -2.39 16.44 -4.62
N ALA A 12 -2.79 15.58 -5.55
CA ALA A 12 -2.93 14.14 -5.30
C ALA A 12 -1.56 13.52 -4.95
N GLN A 13 -0.51 13.91 -5.67
CA GLN A 13 0.84 13.42 -5.43
C GLN A 13 1.36 13.84 -4.05
N GLN A 14 1.17 15.12 -3.67
CA GLN A 14 1.52 15.63 -2.34
C GLN A 14 0.75 14.93 -1.21
N THR A 15 -0.52 14.63 -1.45
CA THR A 15 -1.34 13.88 -0.48
C THR A 15 -0.77 12.48 -0.28
N LEU A 16 -0.43 11.80 -1.38
CA LEU A 16 0.12 10.45 -1.34
C LEU A 16 1.52 10.41 -0.68
N ASP A 17 2.33 11.43 -0.91
CA ASP A 17 3.62 11.62 -0.23
C ASP A 17 3.44 11.78 1.29
N THR A 18 2.50 12.63 1.70
CA THR A 18 2.18 12.84 3.12
C THR A 18 1.69 11.54 3.79
N LEU A 19 0.83 10.78 3.11
CA LEU A 19 0.35 9.49 3.60
C LEU A 19 1.49 8.46 3.70
N PHE A 20 2.44 8.50 2.76
CA PHE A 20 3.62 7.63 2.79
C PHE A 20 4.53 7.96 3.98
N ASP A 21 4.78 9.23 4.26
CA ASP A 21 5.57 9.63 5.43
C ASP A 21 4.92 9.14 6.74
N ILE A 22 3.60 9.28 6.85
CA ILE A 22 2.83 8.71 7.98
C ILE A 22 2.99 7.19 8.06
N SER A 23 2.93 6.49 6.91
CA SER A 23 3.05 5.03 6.86
C SER A 23 4.43 4.54 7.33
N GLN A 24 5.49 5.29 7.02
CA GLN A 24 6.86 5.03 7.48
C GLN A 24 7.01 5.29 8.97
N LEU A 25 6.46 6.41 9.48
CA LEU A 25 6.47 6.73 10.90
C LEU A 25 5.77 5.67 11.75
N LEU A 26 4.67 5.12 11.25
CA LEU A 26 3.92 4.03 11.90
C LEU A 26 4.51 2.64 11.61
N ASN A 27 5.60 2.56 10.85
CA ASN A 27 6.28 1.33 10.48
C ASN A 27 5.33 0.26 9.91
N THR A 28 4.40 0.67 9.05
CA THR A 28 3.45 -0.23 8.36
C THR A 28 4.13 -1.13 7.32
N GLN A 29 5.36 -0.77 6.94
CA GLN A 29 6.16 -1.42 5.90
C GLN A 29 5.43 -1.47 4.54
N LEU A 30 4.53 -0.52 4.28
CA LEU A 30 3.94 -0.35 2.96
C LEU A 30 4.87 0.50 2.10
N ASP A 31 5.22 0.00 0.92
CA ASP A 31 5.86 0.81 -0.11
C ASP A 31 4.83 1.76 -0.76
N LYS A 32 5.33 2.73 -1.51
CA LYS A 32 4.52 3.81 -2.09
C LYS A 32 3.49 3.30 -3.11
N GLU A 33 3.83 2.25 -3.86
CA GLU A 33 2.94 1.66 -4.87
C GLU A 33 1.80 0.88 -4.21
N THR A 34 2.13 0.06 -3.20
CA THR A 34 1.13 -0.65 -2.42
C THR A 34 0.20 0.32 -1.68
N LEU A 35 0.75 1.40 -1.11
CA LEU A 35 -0.06 2.44 -0.45
C LEU A 35 -1.03 3.12 -1.43
N ALA A 36 -0.55 3.50 -2.62
CA ALA A 36 -1.41 4.09 -3.66
C ALA A 36 -2.56 3.15 -4.05
N THR A 37 -2.26 1.85 -4.17
CA THR A 37 -3.27 0.83 -4.45
C THR A 37 -4.30 0.74 -3.34
N CYS A 38 -3.86 0.75 -2.07
CA CYS A 38 -4.76 0.73 -0.92
C CYS A 38 -5.68 1.96 -0.90
N VAL A 39 -5.14 3.14 -1.18
CA VAL A 39 -5.93 4.39 -1.29
C VAL A 39 -7.00 4.25 -2.37
N GLY A 40 -6.63 3.79 -3.58
CA GLY A 40 -7.60 3.60 -4.67
C GLY A 40 -8.70 2.59 -4.35
N MET A 41 -8.35 1.51 -3.62
CA MET A 41 -9.33 0.53 -3.13
C MET A 41 -10.30 1.16 -2.12
N ILE A 42 -9.78 1.92 -1.15
CA ILE A 42 -10.59 2.60 -0.13
C ILE A 42 -11.50 3.66 -0.79
N GLU A 43 -10.99 4.43 -1.75
CA GLU A 43 -11.78 5.39 -2.53
C GLU A 43 -12.89 4.71 -3.35
N SER A 44 -12.69 3.45 -3.74
CA SER A 44 -13.70 2.61 -4.40
C SER A 44 -14.73 2.01 -3.44
N GLY A 45 -14.64 2.29 -2.14
CA GLY A 45 -15.58 1.84 -1.11
C GLY A 45 -15.15 0.56 -0.36
N VAL A 46 -13.91 0.10 -0.54
CA VAL A 46 -13.38 -1.03 0.23
C VAL A 46 -13.18 -0.61 1.69
N ASN A 47 -13.60 -1.46 2.62
CA ASN A 47 -13.42 -1.23 4.05
C ASN A 47 -11.92 -1.31 4.43
N PRO A 48 -11.35 -0.28 5.10
CA PRO A 48 -9.92 -0.23 5.39
C PRO A 48 -9.48 -1.28 6.43
N GLU A 49 -10.33 -1.62 7.41
CA GLU A 49 -10.00 -2.65 8.40
C GLU A 49 -9.89 -4.04 7.75
N ALA A 50 -10.84 -4.38 6.87
CA ALA A 50 -10.83 -5.62 6.12
C ALA A 50 -9.62 -5.70 5.17
N LEU A 51 -9.29 -4.60 4.49
CA LEU A 51 -8.10 -4.53 3.64
C LEU A 51 -6.82 -4.76 4.44
N ALA A 52 -6.70 -4.15 5.62
CA ALA A 52 -5.56 -4.36 6.50
C ALA A 52 -5.42 -5.83 6.93
N ALA A 53 -6.53 -6.50 7.27
CA ALA A 53 -6.53 -7.92 7.61
C ALA A 53 -6.03 -8.78 6.45
N VAL A 54 -6.49 -8.51 5.22
CA VAL A 54 -6.05 -9.23 4.01
C VAL A 54 -4.55 -9.02 3.77
N ILE A 55 -4.04 -7.79 3.87
CA ILE A 55 -2.61 -7.51 3.70
C ILE A 55 -1.75 -8.26 4.72
N GLN A 56 -2.19 -8.29 5.98
CA GLN A 56 -1.49 -9.02 7.05
C GLN A 56 -1.45 -10.52 6.78
N GLU A 57 -2.55 -11.10 6.29
CA GLU A 57 -2.62 -12.52 5.97
C GLU A 57 -1.71 -12.87 4.78
N LEU A 58 -1.78 -12.10 3.69
CA LEU A 58 -0.92 -12.31 2.52
C LEU A 58 0.57 -12.23 2.88
N ARG A 59 0.96 -11.30 3.76
CA ARG A 59 2.34 -11.18 4.25
C ARG A 59 2.77 -12.40 5.06
N ARG A 60 1.86 -12.93 5.89
CA ARG A 60 2.11 -14.13 6.70
C ARG A 60 2.30 -15.36 5.80
N GLU A 61 1.42 -15.55 4.82
CA GLU A 61 1.52 -16.64 3.85
C GLU A 61 2.80 -16.55 3.02
N ALA A 62 3.13 -15.36 2.50
CA ALA A 62 4.35 -15.14 1.73
C ALA A 62 5.62 -15.45 2.55
N ALA A 63 5.65 -15.06 3.82
CA ALA A 63 6.76 -15.40 4.72
C ALA A 63 6.86 -16.93 4.94
N GLY A 64 5.72 -17.61 5.12
CA GLY A 64 5.67 -19.07 5.25
C GLY A 64 6.18 -19.80 4.00
N LEU A 65 5.75 -19.36 2.82
CA LEU A 65 6.19 -19.91 1.54
C LEU A 65 7.70 -19.71 1.32
N ASN A 66 8.24 -18.55 1.70
CA ASN A 66 9.66 -18.28 1.58
C ASN A 66 10.50 -19.18 2.50
N LEU A 67 9.99 -19.47 3.71
CA LEU A 67 10.62 -20.43 4.64
C LEU A 67 10.57 -21.86 4.09
N GLN A 68 9.47 -22.28 3.47
CA GLN A 68 9.39 -23.58 2.79
C GLN A 68 10.37 -23.68 1.63
N ASN A 69 10.43 -22.67 0.76
CA ASN A 69 11.39 -22.66 -0.35
C ASN A 69 12.85 -22.70 0.13
N ALA A 70 13.17 -22.03 1.23
CA ALA A 70 14.50 -22.08 1.83
C ALA A 70 14.82 -23.45 2.44
N ALA A 71 13.84 -24.14 3.02
CA ALA A 71 14.00 -25.49 3.56
C ALA A 71 14.10 -26.57 2.46
N ASP A 72 13.41 -26.35 1.33
CA ASP A 72 13.38 -27.28 0.18
C ASP A 72 14.58 -27.13 -0.78
N GLY A 73 15.53 -26.23 -0.50
CA GLY A 73 16.90 -26.26 -1.01
C GLY A 73 17.05 -26.43 -2.53
N ARG A 74 16.31 -25.65 -3.32
CA ARG A 74 16.60 -25.42 -4.75
C ARG A 74 17.48 -24.20 -4.96
#